data_AF-A0A7K2P496-F1
#
_entry.id   AF-A0A7K2P496-F1
#
_cell.length_a   1.000
_cell.length_b   1.000
_cell.length_c   1.000
_cell.angle_alpha   90.00
_cell.angle_beta   90.00
_cell.angle_gamma   90.00
#
_symmetry.space_group_name_H-M   'P 1'
#
loop_
_entity.id
_entity.type
_entity.pdbx_description
1 polymer ?
#
loop_
_entity_poly.entity_id
_entity_poly.type
_entity_poly.pdbx_seq_one_letter_code
_entity_poly.pdbx_strand_id
1 'polypeptide(L)'
;ATLRTTDGYERALAWGKDVLQRTPVVGHTVYEALHGAKKGFKDAFAPQGLFEDLGLKYLGPIDGHDIGAVESALRRAKRFHGPVLVHCLTEKGRGY
;
A
#
# COMPACT_ATOMS: atom_id res chain seq x y z
N ALA A 1 -10.48 12.64 -30.82
CA ALA A 1 -9.06 12.92 -31.08
C ALA A 1 -8.23 11.90 -30.33
N THR A 2 -7.41 11.19 -31.08
CA THR A 2 -6.69 9.95 -30.78
C THR A 2 -5.77 10.06 -29.56
N LEU A 3 -5.77 8.99 -28.75
CA LEU A 3 -4.86 8.74 -27.63
C LEU A 3 -3.42 9.09 -28.03
N ARG A 4 -2.87 10.16 -27.44
CA ARG A 4 -1.43 10.45 -27.48
C ARG A 4 -0.75 9.56 -26.44
N THR A 5 -0.44 8.34 -26.86
CA THR A 5 0.53 7.48 -26.18
C THR A 5 1.86 8.21 -26.10
N THR A 6 2.37 8.31 -24.88
CA THR A 6 3.57 9.04 -24.50
C THR A 6 4.80 8.34 -25.09
N ASP A 7 5.49 8.96 -26.04
CA ASP A 7 6.80 8.51 -26.57
C ASP A 7 7.86 8.28 -25.47
N GLY A 8 7.66 8.86 -24.29
CA GLY A 8 8.49 8.63 -23.10
C GLY A 8 8.24 7.28 -22.43
N TYR A 9 7.00 6.79 -22.46
CA TYR A 9 6.63 5.50 -21.86
C TYR A 9 7.25 4.34 -22.65
N GLU A 10 7.16 4.38 -23.98
CA GLU A 10 7.75 3.34 -24.82
C GLU A 10 9.28 3.31 -24.73
N ARG A 11 9.93 4.48 -24.61
CA ARG A 11 11.39 4.56 -24.41
C ARG A 11 11.84 4.01 -23.06
N ALA A 12 11.09 4.29 -21.99
CA ALA A 12 11.38 3.74 -20.66
C ALA A 12 11.22 2.21 -20.65
N LEU A 13 10.18 1.70 -21.32
CA LEU A 13 9.89 0.27 -21.38
C LEU A 13 10.91 -0.49 -22.25
N ALA A 14 11.39 0.13 -23.34
CA ALA A 14 12.44 -0.41 -24.19
C ALA A 14 13.79 -0.50 -23.47
N TRP A 15 14.18 0.56 -22.74
CA TRP A 15 15.39 0.54 -21.90
C TRP A 15 15.30 -0.52 -20.80
N GLY A 16 14.15 -0.62 -20.12
CA GLY A 16 13.92 -1.64 -19.10
C GLY A 16 14.05 -3.07 -19.63
N LYS A 17 13.54 -3.33 -20.85
CA LYS A 17 13.68 -4.65 -21.51
C LYS A 17 15.13 -4.99 -21.84
N ASP A 18 15.92 -4.06 -22.38
CA ASP A 18 17.31 -4.32 -22.77
C ASP A 18 18.22 -4.59 -21.56
N VAL A 19 18.02 -3.85 -20.46
CA VAL A 19 18.74 -4.07 -19.18
C VAL A 19 18.34 -5.41 -18.54
N LEU A 20 17.05 -5.77 -18.61
CA LEU A 20 16.54 -7.02 -18.06
C LEU A 20 17.04 -8.25 -18.85
N GLN A 21 17.17 -8.13 -20.17
CA GLN A 21 17.67 -9.21 -21.03
C GLN A 21 19.19 -9.43 -20.93
N ARG A 22 19.96 -8.41 -20.56
CA ARG A 22 21.43 -8.48 -20.49
C ARG A 22 22.00 -8.93 -19.15
N THR A 23 21.17 -9.09 -18.12
CA THR A 23 21.65 -9.54 -16.81
C THR A 23 21.18 -10.98 -16.53
N PRO A 24 22.04 -11.99 -16.74
CA PRO A 24 21.73 -13.32 -16.24
C PRO A 24 21.75 -13.25 -14.71
N VAL A 25 20.76 -13.86 -14.05
CA VAL A 25 20.65 -14.08 -12.59
C VAL A 25 19.91 -13.01 -11.74
N VAL A 26 19.53 -11.83 -12.24
CA VAL A 26 18.81 -10.81 -11.41
C VAL A 26 17.38 -11.22 -11.01
N GLY A 27 16.80 -12.19 -11.70
CA GLY A 27 15.43 -12.66 -11.46
C GLY A 27 15.19 -13.11 -10.02
N HIS A 28 16.12 -13.87 -9.42
CA HIS A 28 15.94 -14.39 -8.06
C HIS A 28 15.96 -13.28 -7.01
N THR A 29 16.91 -12.34 -7.08
CA THR A 29 17.02 -11.26 -6.08
C THR A 29 15.85 -10.27 -6.16
N VAL A 30 15.38 -9.93 -7.37
CA VAL A 30 14.19 -9.08 -7.54
C VAL A 30 12.93 -9.83 -7.11
N TYR A 31 12.83 -11.12 -7.42
CA TYR A 31 11.72 -11.96 -6.99
C TYR A 31 11.66 -12.13 -5.47
N GLU A 32 12.80 -12.29 -4.80
CA GLU A 32 12.92 -12.36 -3.34
C GLU A 32 12.63 -11.02 -2.69
N ALA A 33 13.09 -9.90 -3.25
CA ALA A 33 12.75 -8.57 -2.75
C ALA A 33 11.25 -8.28 -2.87
N LEU A 34 10.64 -8.65 -4.01
CA LEU A 34 9.19 -8.56 -4.22
C LEU A 34 8.42 -9.52 -3.29
N HIS A 35 8.92 -10.73 -3.05
CA HIS A 35 8.32 -11.68 -2.11
C HIS A 35 8.41 -11.21 -0.66
N GLY A 36 9.57 -10.67 -0.24
CA GLY A 36 9.80 -10.11 1.09
C GLY A 36 8.90 -8.91 1.36
N ALA A 37 8.78 -7.99 0.40
CA ALA A 37 7.86 -6.86 0.47
C ALA A 37 6.40 -7.32 0.56
N LYS A 38 6.00 -8.35 -0.22
CA LYS A 38 4.65 -8.91 -0.19
C LYS A 38 4.33 -9.63 1.12
N LYS A 39 5.33 -10.26 1.75
CA LYS A 39 5.20 -10.91 3.06
C LYS A 39 5.07 -9.88 4.19
N GLY A 40 5.94 -8.86 4.22
CA GLY A 40 5.83 -7.75 5.18
C GLY A 40 4.54 -6.95 5.03
N PHE A 41 4.02 -6.82 3.80
CA PHE A 41 2.68 -6.31 3.56
C PHE A 41 1.63 -7.23 4.20
N LYS A 42 1.58 -8.52 3.85
CA LYS A 42 0.61 -9.49 4.40
C LYS A 42 0.58 -9.56 5.92
N ASP A 43 1.72 -9.48 6.61
CA ASP A 43 1.77 -9.49 8.08
C ASP A 43 1.13 -8.22 8.68
N ALA A 44 1.12 -7.09 7.96
CA ALA A 44 0.37 -5.90 8.33
C ALA A 44 -1.15 -5.99 8.01
N PHE A 45 -1.59 -6.96 7.21
CA PHE A 45 -3.01 -7.29 6.94
C PHE A 45 -3.56 -8.41 7.81
N ALA A 46 -2.70 -9.25 8.41
CA ALA A 46 -3.09 -10.22 9.44
C ALA A 46 -3.96 -9.63 10.58
N PRO A 47 -3.81 -8.36 11.00
CA PRO A 47 -4.70 -7.77 12.00
C PRO A 47 -6.16 -7.71 11.55
N GLN A 48 -6.43 -7.55 10.25
CA GLN A 48 -7.81 -7.44 9.73
C GLN A 48 -8.63 -8.69 10.04
N GLY A 49 -8.08 -9.89 9.81
CA GLY A 49 -8.77 -11.15 10.09
C GLY A 49 -9.11 -11.33 11.56
N LEU A 50 -8.15 -11.06 12.46
CA LEU A 50 -8.36 -11.19 13.91
C LEU A 50 -9.47 -10.26 14.43
N PHE A 51 -9.53 -9.02 13.94
CA PHE A 51 -10.54 -8.06 14.39
C PHE A 51 -11.91 -8.33 13.77
N GLU A 52 -11.97 -8.81 12.53
CA GLU A 52 -13.22 -9.23 11.89
C GLU A 52 -13.83 -10.44 12.60
N ASP A 53 -13.02 -11.41 13.05
CA ASP A 53 -13.48 -12.55 13.86
C ASP A 53 -14.08 -12.13 15.21
N LEU A 54 -13.64 -10.99 15.76
CA LEU A 54 -14.21 -10.37 16.97
C LEU A 54 -15.47 -9.52 16.68
N GLY A 55 -15.91 -9.45 15.43
CA GLY A 55 -17.03 -8.62 14.99
C GLY A 55 -16.68 -7.12 14.90
N LEU A 56 -15.40 -6.77 14.93
CA LEU A 56 -14.91 -5.40 14.81
C LEU A 56 -14.56 -5.13 13.35
N LYS A 57 -15.11 -4.06 12.78
CA LYS A 57 -14.71 -3.65 11.43
C LYS A 57 -13.37 -2.93 11.47
N TYR A 58 -12.43 -3.32 10.60
CA TYR A 58 -11.11 -2.68 10.54
C TYR A 58 -11.02 -1.66 9.38
N LEU A 59 -10.45 -0.48 9.66
CA LEU A 59 -10.14 0.55 8.67
C LEU A 59 -8.68 1.01 8.83
N GLY A 60 -7.83 0.74 7.83
CA GLY A 60 -6.45 1.22 7.81
C GLY A 60 -5.47 0.22 7.21
N PRO A 61 -4.15 0.42 7.39
CA PRO A 61 -3.53 1.57 8.07
C PRO A 61 -3.66 2.88 7.28
N ILE A 62 -3.81 4.01 7.97
CA ILE A 62 -3.81 5.36 7.38
C ILE A 62 -2.70 6.21 7.99
N ASP A 63 -2.19 7.19 7.24
CA ASP A 63 -1.29 8.20 7.80
C ASP A 63 -2.07 9.08 8.79
N GLY A 64 -1.66 9.05 10.07
CA GLY A 64 -2.27 9.80 11.15
C GLY A 64 -1.94 11.29 11.14
N HIS A 65 -1.01 11.71 10.27
CA HIS A 65 -0.66 13.13 10.10
C HIS A 65 -1.29 13.76 8.85
N ASP A 66 -1.97 12.97 8.02
CA ASP A 66 -2.86 13.48 6.99
C ASP A 66 -4.26 13.63 7.58
N ILE A 67 -4.62 14.87 7.94
CA ILE A 67 -5.92 15.22 8.52
C ILE A 67 -7.07 14.79 7.59
N GLY A 68 -6.91 14.95 6.27
CA GLY A 68 -7.94 14.58 5.31
C GLY A 68 -8.16 13.07 5.25
N ALA A 69 -7.08 12.28 5.30
CA ALA A 69 -7.16 10.83 5.38
C ALA A 69 -7.84 10.37 6.68
N VAL A 70 -7.49 10.96 7.82
CA VAL A 70 -8.08 10.66 9.13
C VAL A 70 -9.57 11.01 9.15
N GLU A 71 -9.95 12.21 8.70
CA GLU A 71 -11.35 12.62 8.63
C GLU A 71 -12.17 11.69 7.73
N SER A 72 -11.64 11.32 6.56
CA SER A 72 -12.30 10.39 5.64
C SER A 72 -12.50 9.01 6.29
N ALA A 73 -11.50 8.50 7.00
CA ALA A 73 -11.59 7.24 7.72
C ALA A 73 -12.62 7.28 8.85
N LEU A 74 -12.64 8.34 9.65
CA LEU A 74 -13.62 8.54 10.73
C LEU A 74 -15.05 8.70 10.18
N ARG A 75 -15.23 9.42 9.06
CA ARG A 75 -16.53 9.52 8.39
C ARG A 75 -17.00 8.18 7.85
N ARG A 76 -16.09 7.35 7.32
CA ARG A 76 -16.41 5.97 6.92
C ARG A 76 -16.79 5.12 8.12
N ALA A 77 -16.03 5.20 9.22
CA ALA A 77 -16.30 4.49 10.47
C ALA A 77 -17.71 4.80 11.01
N LYS A 78 -18.08 6.10 11.05
CA LYS A 78 -19.40 6.57 11.53
C LYS A 78 -20.59 5.97 10.77
N ARG A 79 -20.41 5.58 9.50
CA ARG A 79 -21.49 4.99 8.68
C ARG A 79 -21.74 3.51 9.00
N PHE A 80 -20.86 2.86 9.75
CA PHE A 80 -21.08 1.48 10.17
C PHE A 80 -21.87 1.44 11.48
N HIS A 81 -22.93 0.63 11.50
CA HIS A 81 -23.76 0.40 12.68
C HIS A 81 -23.13 -0.67 13.58
N GLY A 82 -21.92 -0.41 14.07
CA GLY A 82 -21.16 -1.36 14.88
C GLY A 82 -19.79 -0.83 15.28
N PRO A 83 -19.05 -1.58 16.12
CA PRO A 83 -17.71 -1.19 16.55
C PRO A 83 -16.71 -1.22 15.37
N VAL A 84 -15.89 -0.18 15.27
CA VAL A 84 -14.91 0.00 14.19
C VAL A 84 -13.55 0.34 14.80
N LEU A 85 -12.51 -0.36 14.36
CA LEU A 85 -11.12 -0.06 14.68
C LEU A 85 -10.48 0.70 13.51
N VAL A 86 -10.04 1.94 13.78
CA VAL A 86 -9.31 2.76 12.81
C VAL A 86 -7.84 2.76 13.20
N HIS A 87 -6.97 2.25 12.32
CA HIS A 87 -5.54 2.17 12.57
C HIS A 87 -4.82 3.35 11.91
N CYS A 88 -4.39 4.30 12.73
CA CYS A 88 -3.59 5.45 12.32
C CYS A 88 -2.11 5.25 12.66
N LEU A 89 -1.23 5.45 11.68
CA LEU A 89 0.21 5.48 11.84
C LEU A 89 0.65 6.89 12.25
N THR A 90 1.33 7.04 13.38
CA THR A 90 1.78 8.35 13.88
C THR A 90 3.26 8.30 14.26
N GLU A 91 3.85 9.48 14.44
CA GLU A 91 5.26 9.67 14.78
C GLU A 91 5.29 10.42 16.10
N LYS A 92 5.84 9.77 17.14
CA LYS A 92 5.96 10.38 18.47
C LYS A 92 6.94 11.56 18.40
N GLY A 93 6.50 12.72 18.88
CA GLY A 93 7.31 13.93 18.88
C GLY A 93 7.26 14.74 17.58
N ARG A 94 6.40 14.39 16.61
CA ARG A 94 6.22 15.20 15.41
C ARG A 94 5.75 16.61 15.77
N GLY A 95 6.51 17.62 15.35
CA GLY A 95 6.24 19.03 15.63
C GLY A 95 6.91 19.57 16.90
N TYR A 96 7.62 18.73 17.65
CA TYR A 96 8.63 19.12 18.64
C TYR A 96 10.04 18.89 18.04
#